data_AF-A0A971A0S8-F1
#
_entry.id   AF-A0A971A0S8-F1
#
_cell.length_a   1.000
_cell.length_b   1.000
_cell.length_c   1.000
_cell.angle_alpha   90.00
_cell.angle_beta   90.00
_cell.angle_gamma   90.00
#
_symmetry.space_group_name_H-M   'P 1'
#
loop_
_entity.id
_entity.type
_entity.pdbx_description
1 polymer ?
#
loop_
_entity_poly.entity_id
_entity_poly.type
_entity_poly.pdbx_seq_one_letter_code
_entity_poly.pdbx_strand_id
1 'polypeptide(L)'
;MKPSPYGPCGLFCGACGADDCDGCLSERIDEYVRQCRFRVCTRNKGLDFCCHCEDYPCSDLAAFMGDKWPHHWTMEPNLEFIRSQGVAQWLEAQRREWLCPKCGAEIVWYQKQCPCGQELDAFEVPE
;
A
#
# COMPACT_ATOMS: atom_id res chain seq x y z
N MET A 1 -10.98 3.43 7.58
CA MET A 1 -9.63 3.20 7.05
C MET A 1 -8.76 2.56 8.12
N LYS A 2 -7.73 1.78 7.75
CA LYS A 2 -6.82 1.13 8.71
C LYS A 2 -6.09 2.18 9.58
N PRO A 3 -5.89 1.94 10.89
CA PRO A 3 -5.12 2.83 11.77
C PRO A 3 -3.68 3.09 11.28
N SER A 4 -3.03 2.10 10.68
CA SER A 4 -1.74 2.22 10.00
C SER A 4 -1.95 2.12 8.49
N PRO A 5 -2.21 3.22 7.76
CA PRO A 5 -2.71 3.12 6.40
C PRO A 5 -1.63 2.84 5.35
N TYR A 6 -0.38 2.59 5.73
CA TYR A 6 0.72 2.32 4.79
C TYR A 6 1.77 1.38 5.34
N GLY A 7 2.55 0.80 4.43
CA GLY A 7 3.78 0.08 4.72
C GLY A 7 5.03 0.83 4.26
N PRO A 8 6.21 0.45 4.78
CA PRO A 8 7.48 1.07 4.39
C PRO A 8 7.83 0.85 2.91
N CYS A 9 7.21 -0.16 2.28
CA CYS A 9 7.37 -0.44 0.86
C CYS A 9 6.54 0.48 -0.06
N GLY A 10 5.78 1.44 0.48
CA GLY A 10 4.95 2.34 -0.33
C GLY A 10 3.59 1.79 -0.73
N LEU A 11 3.20 0.60 -0.25
CA LEU A 11 1.80 0.16 -0.36
C LEU A 11 0.91 0.95 0.59
N PHE A 12 -0.27 1.34 0.09
CA PHE A 12 -1.33 1.95 0.89
C PHE A 12 -2.23 0.87 1.50
N CYS A 13 -1.90 0.42 2.71
CA CYS A 13 -2.69 -0.57 3.46
C CYS A 13 -4.15 -0.17 3.66
N GLY A 14 -4.48 1.13 3.59
CA GLY A 14 -5.86 1.61 3.62
C GLY A 14 -6.77 0.96 2.57
N ALA A 15 -6.22 0.47 1.46
CA ALA A 15 -6.94 -0.18 0.37
C ALA A 15 -6.72 -1.71 0.28
N CYS A 16 -6.13 -2.34 1.31
CA CYS A 16 -5.73 -3.75 1.28
C CYS A 16 -6.90 -4.77 1.39
N GLY A 17 -8.01 -4.39 2.02
CA GLY A 17 -9.20 -5.26 2.15
C GLY A 17 -9.12 -6.40 3.16
N ALA A 18 -7.96 -6.69 3.75
CA ALA A 18 -7.85 -7.66 4.84
C ALA A 18 -8.47 -7.14 6.15
N ASP A 19 -9.40 -7.88 6.75
CA ASP A 19 -10.11 -7.52 8.00
C ASP A 19 -9.36 -7.90 9.28
N ASP A 20 -8.40 -8.82 9.19
CA ASP A 20 -7.57 -9.34 10.29
C ASP A 20 -6.24 -8.58 10.48
N CYS A 21 -6.14 -7.39 9.89
CA CYS A 21 -4.92 -6.58 9.88
C CYS A 21 -5.24 -5.08 9.98
N ASP A 22 -4.63 -4.37 10.92
CA ASP A 22 -4.81 -2.93 11.15
C ASP A 22 -3.73 -2.10 10.42
N GLY A 23 -2.92 -2.76 9.60
CA GLY A 23 -1.91 -2.18 8.70
C GLY A 23 -0.46 -2.35 9.17
N CYS A 24 0.49 -2.14 8.27
CA CYS A 24 1.87 -2.63 8.44
C CYS A 24 2.61 -2.13 9.70
N LEU A 25 2.33 -0.93 10.18
CA LEU A 25 2.98 -0.35 11.36
C LEU A 25 2.17 -0.55 12.66
N SER A 26 1.04 -1.27 12.60
CA SER A 26 0.21 -1.59 13.77
C SER A 26 0.71 -2.83 14.52
N GLU A 27 0.13 -3.08 15.70
CA GLU A 27 0.36 -4.31 16.48
C GLU A 27 -0.44 -5.51 15.93
N ARG A 28 -1.69 -5.27 15.51
CA ARG A 28 -2.57 -6.30 14.94
C ARG A 28 -2.32 -6.43 13.44
N ILE A 29 -1.52 -7.41 13.05
CA ILE A 29 -1.13 -7.67 11.66
C ILE A 29 -1.42 -9.13 11.27
N ASP A 30 -1.77 -9.34 9.99
CA ASP A 30 -1.95 -10.67 9.40
C ASP A 30 -0.61 -11.41 9.22
N GLU A 31 -0.69 -12.68 8.79
CA GLU A 31 0.47 -13.54 8.64
C GLU A 31 1.46 -13.08 7.54
N TYR A 32 0.95 -12.53 6.43
CA TYR A 32 1.79 -12.00 5.36
C TYR A 32 2.61 -10.79 5.84
N VAL A 33 1.99 -9.90 6.60
CA VAL A 33 2.63 -8.71 7.17
C VAL A 33 3.61 -9.08 8.28
N ARG A 34 3.33 -10.12 9.09
CA ARG A 34 4.28 -10.64 10.11
C ARG A 34 5.59 -11.12 9.49
N GLN A 35 5.51 -11.78 8.34
CA GLN A 35 6.66 -12.33 7.62
C GLN A 35 7.25 -11.34 6.60
N CYS A 36 6.71 -10.12 6.49
CA CYS A 36 7.13 -9.15 5.49
C CYS A 36 8.60 -8.71 5.69
N ARG A 37 9.46 -9.13 4.75
CA ARG A 37 10.90 -8.81 4.79
C ARG A 37 11.20 -7.31 4.76
N PHE A 38 10.41 -6.52 4.01
CA PHE A 38 10.65 -5.07 3.87
C PHE A 38 10.42 -4.34 5.20
N ARG A 39 9.39 -4.75 5.95
CA ARG A 39 9.11 -4.22 7.29
C ARG A 39 10.24 -4.51 8.28
N VAL A 40 10.76 -5.74 8.26
CA VAL A 40 11.90 -6.12 9.11
C VAL A 40 13.16 -5.35 8.68
N CYS A 41 13.41 -5.26 7.38
CA CYS A 41 14.58 -4.57 6.82
C CYS A 41 14.60 -3.08 7.18
N THR A 42 13.51 -2.35 6.95
CA THR A 42 13.47 -0.91 7.27
C THR A 42 13.55 -0.65 8.77
N ARG A 43 12.91 -1.49 9.59
CA ARG A 43 13.06 -1.42 11.06
C ARG A 43 14.51 -1.60 11.50
N ASN A 44 15.21 -2.60 10.97
CA ASN A 44 16.62 -2.86 11.30
C ASN A 44 17.55 -1.75 10.82
N LYS A 45 17.24 -1.11 9.68
CA LYS A 45 18.00 0.03 9.14
C LYS A 45 17.59 1.38 9.76
N GLY A 46 16.54 1.44 10.58
CA GLY A 46 16.02 2.69 11.14
C GLY A 46 15.41 3.62 10.10
N LEU A 47 14.81 3.06 9.04
CA LEU A 47 14.21 3.80 7.92
C LEU A 47 12.68 3.76 7.99
N ASP A 48 12.04 4.87 7.65
CA ASP A 48 10.57 4.93 7.55
C ASP A 48 10.05 4.29 6.24
N PHE A 49 10.78 4.48 5.14
CA PHE A 49 10.41 4.01 3.82
C PHE A 49 11.59 3.40 3.08
N CYS A 50 11.30 2.46 2.19
CA CYS A 50 12.30 1.83 1.33
C CYS A 50 13.01 2.85 0.44
N CYS A 51 12.36 3.93 0.00
CA CYS A 51 12.98 4.98 -0.82
C CYS A 51 14.03 5.83 -0.09
N HIS A 52 14.14 5.70 1.24
CA HIS A 52 15.20 6.33 2.04
C HIS A 52 16.44 5.42 2.18
N CYS A 53 16.40 4.21 1.63
CA CYS A 53 17.53 3.29 1.64
C CYS A 53 18.54 3.67 0.56
N GLU A 54 19.84 3.59 0.86
CA GLU A 54 20.92 3.85 -0.12
C GLU A 54 20.88 2.87 -1.30
N ASP A 55 20.48 1.63 -1.04
CA ASP A 55 20.32 0.58 -2.06
C ASP A 55 19.02 0.70 -2.89
N TYR A 56 18.24 1.78 -2.77
CA TYR A 56 16.92 1.88 -3.40
C TYR A 56 16.98 2.14 -4.92
N PRO A 57 16.18 1.40 -5.73
CA PRO A 57 15.44 0.20 -5.37
C PRO A 57 16.38 -1.02 -5.29
N CYS A 58 16.31 -1.78 -4.19
CA CYS A 58 17.09 -3.00 -4.08
C CYS A 58 16.44 -4.12 -4.91
N SER A 59 17.20 -5.15 -5.28
CA SER A 59 16.73 -6.24 -6.15
C SER A 59 15.47 -6.93 -5.62
N ASP A 60 15.38 -7.16 -4.31
CA ASP A 60 14.21 -7.75 -3.64
C ASP A 60 12.96 -6.87 -3.80
N LEU A 61 13.10 -5.56 -3.61
CA LEU A 61 12.00 -4.62 -3.74
C LEU A 61 11.59 -4.52 -5.21
N ALA A 62 12.54 -4.37 -6.12
CA ALA A 62 12.28 -4.32 -7.56
C ALA A 62 11.55 -5.58 -8.06
N ALA A 63 11.94 -6.76 -7.61
CA ALA A 63 11.26 -8.02 -7.94
C ALA A 63 9.83 -8.05 -7.39
N PHE A 64 9.60 -7.56 -6.17
CA PHE A 64 8.27 -7.50 -5.57
C PHE A 64 7.36 -6.46 -6.26
N MET A 65 7.90 -5.30 -6.62
CA MET A 65 7.19 -4.27 -7.40
C MET A 65 6.82 -4.73 -8.81
N GLY A 66 7.54 -5.71 -9.37
CA GLY A 66 7.31 -6.22 -10.72
C GLY A 66 6.65 -7.60 -10.75
N ASP A 67 6.11 -8.08 -9.63
CA ASP A 67 5.47 -9.39 -9.60
C ASP A 67 4.08 -9.39 -10.26
N LYS A 68 3.36 -10.51 -10.17
CA LYS A 68 2.07 -10.63 -10.85
C LYS A 68 0.96 -9.76 -10.24
N TRP A 69 1.09 -9.25 -9.02
CA TRP A 69 0.00 -8.60 -8.28
C TRP A 69 -0.08 -7.11 -8.60
N PRO A 70 -1.16 -6.62 -9.26
CA PRO A 70 -1.20 -5.27 -9.79
C PRO A 70 -1.06 -4.15 -8.75
N HIS A 71 -1.56 -4.38 -7.52
CA HIS A 71 -1.43 -3.41 -6.45
C HIS A 71 0.05 -3.19 -6.05
N HIS A 72 0.95 -4.16 -6.24
CA HIS A 72 2.38 -3.97 -6.03
C HIS A 72 3.02 -3.01 -7.03
N TRP A 73 2.46 -2.88 -8.24
CA TRP A 73 2.97 -1.95 -9.25
C TRP A 73 2.79 -0.48 -8.84
N THR A 74 1.88 -0.20 -7.89
CA THR A 74 1.70 1.14 -7.30
C THR A 74 2.86 1.55 -6.40
N MET A 75 3.70 0.60 -5.97
CA MET A 75 4.76 0.87 -4.98
C MET A 75 5.82 1.83 -5.50
N GLU A 76 6.31 1.65 -6.74
CA GLU A 76 7.32 2.53 -7.31
C GLU A 76 6.83 3.99 -7.41
N PRO A 77 5.67 4.30 -8.05
CA PRO A 77 5.17 5.67 -8.08
C PRO A 77 4.85 6.23 -6.68
N ASN A 78 4.38 5.40 -5.75
CA ASN A 78 4.14 5.83 -4.37
C ASN A 78 5.45 6.21 -3.66
N LEU A 79 6.48 5.37 -3.77
CA LEU A 79 7.78 5.62 -3.17
C LEU A 79 8.47 6.85 -3.77
N GLU A 80 8.34 7.07 -5.07
CA GLU A 80 8.80 8.29 -5.74
C GLU A 80 8.02 9.53 -5.29
N PHE A 81 6.70 9.43 -5.11
CA PHE A 81 5.88 10.50 -4.55
C PHE A 81 6.34 10.83 -3.13
N ILE A 82 6.49 9.81 -2.26
CA ILE A 82 6.94 9.99 -0.88
C ILE A 82 8.32 10.66 -0.84
N ARG A 83 9.25 10.24 -1.70
CA ARG A 83 10.60 10.81 -1.78
C ARG A 83 10.60 12.28 -2.21
N SER A 84 9.72 12.65 -3.14
CA SER A 84 9.69 14.00 -3.73
C SER A 84 8.80 14.99 -2.98
N GLN A 85 7.67 14.55 -2.41
CA GLN A 85 6.64 15.41 -1.82
C GLN A 85 6.34 15.08 -0.35
N GLY A 86 6.85 13.96 0.16
CA GLY A 86 6.67 13.53 1.54
C GLY A 86 5.39 12.73 1.79
N VAL A 87 5.42 11.95 2.88
CA VAL A 87 4.35 11.03 3.28
C VAL A 87 3.00 11.71 3.52
N ALA A 88 2.98 12.92 4.06
CA ALA A 88 1.73 13.61 4.40
C ALA A 88 0.89 13.94 3.15
N GLN A 89 1.55 14.43 2.09
CA GLN A 89 0.90 14.73 0.82
C GLN A 89 0.49 13.45 0.10
N TRP A 90 1.36 12.44 0.11
CA TRP A 90 1.05 11.13 -0.44
C TRP A 90 -0.19 10.50 0.22
N LEU A 91 -0.28 10.52 1.56
CA LEU A 91 -1.45 9.99 2.27
C LEU A 91 -2.74 10.71 1.93
N GLU A 92 -2.69 12.02 1.68
CA GLU A 92 -3.87 12.77 1.23
C GLU A 92 -4.28 12.37 -0.19
N ALA A 93 -3.32 12.15 -1.08
CA ALA A 93 -3.59 11.65 -2.42
C ALA A 93 -4.20 10.23 -2.38
N GLN A 94 -3.61 9.31 -1.63
CA GLN A 94 -4.14 7.95 -1.47
C GLN A 94 -5.55 7.96 -0.85
N ARG A 95 -5.79 8.79 0.17
CA ARG A 95 -7.13 8.91 0.75
C ARG A 95 -8.18 9.35 -0.26
N ARG A 96 -7.83 10.11 -1.29
CA ARG A 96 -8.78 10.54 -2.33
C ARG A 96 -8.94 9.48 -3.42
N GLU A 97 -7.85 8.85 -3.81
CA GLU A 97 -7.82 7.79 -4.81
C GLU A 97 -8.71 6.61 -4.39
N TRP A 98 -8.65 6.22 -3.12
CA TRP A 98 -9.36 5.04 -2.59
C TRP A 98 -10.73 5.36 -1.98
N LEU A 99 -11.43 6.36 -2.56
CA LEU A 99 -12.84 6.64 -2.27
C LEU A 99 -13.70 6.37 -3.50
N CYS A 100 -14.88 5.83 -3.27
CA CYS A 100 -15.90 5.71 -4.29
C CYS A 100 -16.25 7.11 -4.84
N PRO A 101 -16.16 7.35 -6.16
CA PRO A 101 -16.42 8.66 -6.75
C PRO A 101 -17.89 9.10 -6.63
N LYS A 102 -18.80 8.16 -6.35
CA LYS A 102 -20.24 8.43 -6.25
C LYS A 102 -20.69 8.75 -4.82
N CYS A 103 -20.29 7.94 -3.83
CA CYS A 103 -20.78 8.07 -2.46
C CYS A 103 -19.71 8.39 -1.42
N GLY A 104 -18.43 8.43 -1.81
CA GLY A 104 -17.32 8.69 -0.89
C GLY A 104 -17.04 7.59 0.13
N ALA A 105 -17.58 6.38 -0.06
CA ALA A 105 -17.19 5.22 0.75
C ALA A 105 -15.75 4.80 0.44
N GLU A 106 -15.03 4.31 1.45
CA GLU A 106 -13.72 3.69 1.24
C GLU A 106 -13.84 2.44 0.36
N ILE A 107 -12.89 2.27 -0.56
CA ILE A 107 -12.82 1.14 -1.49
C ILE A 107 -11.45 0.46 -1.40
N VAL A 108 -11.37 -0.80 -1.85
CA VAL A 108 -10.15 -1.63 -1.76
C VAL A 108 -9.71 -2.12 -3.14
N TRP A 109 -8.43 -2.51 -3.26
CA TRP A 109 -7.72 -2.79 -4.53
C TRP A 109 -8.50 -3.61 -5.56
N TYR A 110 -9.20 -4.65 -5.11
CA TYR A 110 -9.85 -5.65 -5.96
C TYR A 110 -11.38 -5.55 -5.93
N GLN A 111 -11.93 -4.47 -5.38
CA GLN A 111 -13.37 -4.29 -5.24
C GLN A 111 -13.99 -3.78 -6.54
N LYS A 112 -14.71 -4.65 -7.26
CA LYS A 112 -15.34 -4.29 -8.55
C LYS A 112 -16.58 -3.40 -8.42
N GLN A 113 -17.27 -3.44 -7.28
CA GLN A 113 -18.50 -2.67 -7.07
C GLN A 113 -18.56 -2.11 -5.65
N CYS A 114 -18.89 -0.82 -5.54
CA CYS A 114 -19.18 -0.16 -4.28
C CYS A 114 -20.57 -0.57 -3.75
N PRO A 115 -20.81 -0.65 -2.43
CA PRO A 115 -22.15 -0.91 -1.86
C PRO A 115 -23.26 0.05 -2.33
N CYS A 116 -22.92 1.24 -2.85
CA CYS A 116 -23.88 2.18 -3.45
C CYS A 116 -24.27 1.86 -4.91
N GLY A 117 -23.78 0.73 -5.44
CA GLY A 117 -24.01 0.25 -6.80
C GLY A 117 -23.07 0.85 -7.86
N GLN A 118 -22.09 1.68 -7.48
CA GLN A 118 -21.09 2.21 -8.41
C GLN A 118 -20.12 1.12 -8.85
N GLU A 119 -19.92 0.96 -10.16
CA GLU A 119 -18.82 0.17 -10.71
C GLU A 119 -17.49 0.89 -10.51
N LEU A 120 -16.47 0.16 -10.08
CA LEU A 120 -15.17 0.67 -9.70
C LEU A 120 -14.11 0.20 -10.69
N ASP A 121 -13.13 1.05 -10.96
CA ASP A 121 -11.94 0.71 -11.74
C ASP A 121 -10.98 -0.09 -10.84
N ALA A 122 -11.27 -1.38 -10.70
CA ALA A 122 -10.56 -2.28 -9.81
C ALA A 122 -9.44 -3.03 -10.54
N PHE A 123 -8.39 -3.37 -9.80
CA PHE A 123 -7.42 -4.33 -10.31
C PHE A 123 -8.06 -5.70 -10.52
N GLU A 124 -7.55 -6.44 -11.50
CA GLU A 124 -7.88 -7.84 -11.68
C GLU A 124 -6.97 -8.73 -10.83
N VAL A 125 -7.55 -9.75 -10.20
CA VAL A 125 -6.80 -10.73 -9.43
C VAL A 125 -6.09 -11.66 -10.42
N PRO A 126 -4.75 -11.77 -10.40
CA PRO A 126 -4.03 -12.69 -11.28
C PRO A 126 -4.38 -14.14 -10.98
N GLU A 127 -4.37 -14.99 -12.01
CA GLU A 127 -4.48 -16.47 -11.88
C GLU A 127 -3.35 -17.09 -11.05
#